data_AF-A0A2I8VRU1-F1
#
_entry.id   AF-A0A2I8VRU1-F1
#
_cell.length_a   1.000
_cell.length_b   1.000
_cell.length_c   1.000
_cell.angle_alpha   90.00
_cell.angle_beta   90.00
_cell.angle_gamma   90.00
#
_symmetry.space_group_name_H-M   'P 1'
#
loop_
_entity.id
_entity.type
_entity.pdbx_description
1 polymer ?
#
loop_
_entity_poly.entity_id
_entity_poly.type
_entity_poly.pdbx_seq_one_letter_code
_entity_poly.pdbx_strand_id
1 'polypeptide(L)'
;MSEMTVTIAATGDVMIDRDDPNSIFTHVRDRLQNADITLGQLETAYSHKGPWTHPVHGAQCRMILELSRNSRAGFDVISLASNHILDWGWDAVENCQNRLQADGIEPIGAGEDREAAARPAVMTRSGTRIAFLSFYSVAPDGYYAAAGKPGIAPMRAITHYEQVEPD
;
A
#
# COMPACT_ATOMS: atom_id res chain seq x y z
N MET A 1 28.36 -17.67 16.28
CA MET A 1 27.66 -16.41 15.94
C MET A 1 26.20 -16.79 15.76
N SER A 2 25.27 -16.22 16.52
CA SER A 2 23.84 -16.47 16.29
C SER A 2 23.48 -15.96 14.90
N GLU A 3 22.75 -16.76 14.13
CA GLU A 3 22.20 -16.34 12.85
C GLU A 3 21.32 -15.10 13.07
N MET A 4 21.61 -14.01 12.37
CA MET A 4 20.81 -12.79 12.45
C MET A 4 19.59 -12.95 11.55
N THR A 5 18.48 -13.41 12.12
CA THR A 5 17.20 -13.49 11.43
C THR A 5 16.56 -12.10 11.35
N VAL A 6 15.99 -11.76 10.19
CA VAL A 6 15.09 -10.60 10.02
C VAL A 6 13.68 -11.14 9.78
N THR A 7 12.73 -10.66 10.56
CA THR A 7 11.31 -11.02 10.48
C THR A 7 10.53 -9.92 9.76
N ILE A 8 9.78 -10.31 8.74
CA ILE A 8 8.90 -9.41 7.99
C ILE A 8 7.46 -9.88 8.20
N ALA A 9 6.60 -9.01 8.73
CA ALA A 9 5.16 -9.22 8.75
C ALA A 9 4.52 -8.49 7.56
N ALA A 10 3.56 -9.14 6.89
CA ALA A 10 2.81 -8.54 5.81
C ALA A 10 1.32 -8.75 6.03
N THR A 11 0.52 -7.71 5.79
CA THR A 11 -0.94 -7.83 5.71
C THR A 11 -1.38 -7.82 4.25
N GLY A 12 -2.53 -8.45 3.97
CA GLY A 12 -3.25 -8.23 2.72
C GLY A 12 -3.91 -6.84 2.70
N ASP A 13 -4.96 -6.72 1.89
CA ASP A 13 -5.65 -5.46 1.66
C ASP A 13 -6.27 -4.92 2.95
N VAL A 14 -5.83 -3.73 3.32
CA VAL A 14 -6.33 -2.97 4.46
C VAL A 14 -7.36 -1.98 3.94
N MET A 15 -8.63 -2.35 4.11
CA MET A 15 -9.77 -1.47 3.95
C MET A 15 -10.45 -1.32 5.31
N ILE A 16 -10.46 -0.11 5.84
CA ILE A 16 -11.03 0.15 7.16
C ILE A 16 -12.46 0.64 7.03
N ASP A 17 -13.41 -0.22 7.40
CA ASP A 17 -14.83 0.10 7.48
C ASP A 17 -15.34 -0.27 8.88
N ARG A 18 -15.01 0.57 9.88
CA ARG A 18 -15.36 0.37 11.30
C ARG A 18 -15.55 1.70 12.03
N ASP A 19 -16.44 1.68 13.02
CA ASP A 19 -16.70 2.82 13.92
C ASP A 19 -15.45 3.24 14.71
N ASP A 20 -14.66 2.26 15.19
CA ASP A 20 -13.31 2.46 15.69
C ASP A 20 -12.30 1.93 14.66
N PRO A 21 -11.69 2.80 13.84
CA PRO A 21 -10.73 2.40 12.83
C PRO A 21 -9.54 1.62 13.38
N ASN A 22 -9.07 1.96 14.58
CA ASN A 22 -7.88 1.36 15.19
C ASN A 22 -8.15 -0.05 15.73
N SER A 23 -9.42 -0.43 15.88
CA SER A 23 -9.83 -1.77 16.29
C SER A 23 -9.46 -2.84 15.25
N ILE A 24 -9.19 -2.45 14.00
CA ILE A 24 -8.89 -3.40 12.92
C ILE A 24 -7.67 -4.28 13.20
N PHE A 25 -6.69 -3.75 13.95
CA PHE A 25 -5.45 -4.45 14.28
C PHE A 25 -5.44 -5.10 15.66
N THR A 26 -6.51 -4.98 16.46
CA THR A 26 -6.51 -5.38 17.89
C THR A 26 -5.96 -6.79 18.14
N HIS A 27 -6.31 -7.77 17.30
CA HIS A 27 -5.92 -9.17 17.49
C HIS A 27 -4.57 -9.55 16.87
N VAL A 28 -3.97 -8.65 16.08
CA VAL A 28 -2.71 -8.91 15.34
C VAL A 28 -1.60 -7.92 15.67
N ARG A 29 -1.91 -6.82 16.37
CA ARG A 29 -0.99 -5.73 16.71
C ARG A 29 0.33 -6.23 17.28
N ASP A 30 0.29 -7.14 18.25
CA ASP A 30 1.51 -7.66 18.88
C ASP A 30 2.40 -8.40 17.87
N ARG A 31 1.81 -9.10 16.90
CA ARG A 31 2.58 -9.78 15.85
C ARG A 31 3.20 -8.77 14.88
N LEU A 32 2.45 -7.74 14.49
CA LEU A 32 2.94 -6.68 13.61
C LEU A 32 4.07 -5.90 14.29
N GLN A 33 3.88 -5.46 15.54
CA GLN A 33 4.87 -4.65 16.26
C GLN A 33 6.16 -5.40 16.62
N ASN A 34 6.09 -6.73 16.77
CA ASN A 34 7.27 -7.56 17.07
C ASN A 34 8.07 -7.96 15.83
N ALA A 35 7.59 -7.68 14.61
CA ALA A 35 8.38 -7.87 13.40
C ALA A 35 9.45 -6.77 13.26
N ASP A 36 10.57 -7.08 12.60
CA ASP A 36 11.62 -6.09 12.30
C ASP A 36 11.16 -5.07 11.25
N ILE A 37 10.27 -5.50 10.35
CA ILE A 37 9.60 -4.70 9.32
C ILE A 37 8.17 -5.18 9.16
N THR A 38 7.21 -4.25 9.15
CA THR A 38 5.81 -4.54 8.80
C THR A 38 5.39 -3.83 7.51
N LEU A 39 4.88 -4.61 6.56
CA LEU A 39 4.32 -4.19 5.29
C LEU A 39 2.79 -4.31 5.31
N GLY A 40 2.10 -3.33 4.75
CA GLY A 40 0.67 -3.44 4.44
C GLY A 40 0.36 -2.98 3.03
N GLN A 41 -0.86 -3.26 2.57
CA GLN A 41 -1.42 -2.75 1.33
C GLN A 41 -2.67 -1.95 1.68
N LEU A 42 -2.77 -0.71 1.23
CA LEU A 42 -4.02 0.02 1.35
C LEU A 42 -4.87 -0.20 0.12
N GLU A 43 -6.10 -0.61 0.37
CA GLU A 43 -7.08 -0.76 -0.71
C GLU A 43 -7.42 0.61 -1.30
N THR A 44 -7.60 1.63 -0.47
CA THR A 44 -8.02 2.97 -0.89
C THR A 44 -7.18 4.06 -0.23
N ALA A 45 -7.10 5.22 -0.88
CA ALA A 45 -6.36 6.36 -0.35
C ALA A 45 -7.11 6.99 0.84
N TYR A 46 -6.44 7.07 1.99
CA TYR A 46 -6.96 7.81 3.15
C TYR A 46 -6.68 9.29 3.00
N SER A 47 -7.71 10.05 2.67
CA SER A 47 -7.58 11.49 2.43
C SER A 47 -8.90 12.23 2.69
N HIS A 48 -8.77 13.49 3.10
CA HIS A 48 -9.89 14.44 3.14
C HIS A 48 -9.98 15.29 1.86
N LYS A 49 -9.04 15.12 0.93
CA LYS A 49 -8.94 15.83 -0.36
C LYS A 49 -9.46 14.97 -1.51
N GLY A 50 -9.58 15.61 -2.68
CA GLY A 50 -9.91 14.96 -3.93
C GLY A 50 -11.42 14.91 -4.23
N PRO A 51 -11.82 15.13 -5.49
CA PRO A 51 -13.19 14.90 -5.95
C PRO A 51 -13.44 13.40 -6.08
N TRP A 52 -14.70 12.97 -5.90
CA TRP A 52 -15.07 11.60 -6.26
C TRP A 52 -14.99 11.46 -7.78
N THR A 53 -14.08 10.61 -8.27
CA THR A 53 -13.81 10.46 -9.71
C THR A 53 -14.33 9.18 -10.32
N HIS A 54 -14.76 8.20 -9.52
CA HIS A 54 -15.17 6.89 -10.04
C HIS A 54 -16.48 6.38 -9.40
N PRO A 55 -17.58 6.14 -10.16
CA PRO A 55 -18.87 5.79 -9.56
C PRO A 55 -18.98 4.38 -8.95
N VAL A 56 -17.96 3.52 -9.10
CA VAL A 56 -18.22 2.08 -9.15
C VAL A 56 -18.15 1.35 -7.80
N HIS A 57 -17.47 1.84 -6.76
CA HIS A 57 -17.40 1.08 -5.50
C HIS A 57 -17.38 1.99 -4.26
N GLY A 58 -18.34 1.79 -3.36
CA GLY A 58 -18.68 2.66 -2.23
C GLY A 58 -17.70 2.72 -1.04
N ALA A 59 -16.39 2.56 -1.24
CA ALA A 59 -15.42 2.70 -0.17
C ALA A 59 -15.17 4.19 0.16
N GLN A 60 -16.02 4.78 0.99
CA GLN A 60 -15.88 6.16 1.46
C GLN A 60 -14.85 6.26 2.60
N CYS A 61 -13.59 5.93 2.36
CA CYS A 61 -12.54 6.11 3.36
C CYS A 61 -11.96 7.54 3.34
N ARG A 62 -12.77 8.53 3.75
CA ARG A 62 -12.26 9.87 4.11
C ARG A 62 -11.66 9.94 5.52
N MET A 63 -11.42 8.77 6.11
CA MET A 63 -10.92 8.63 7.47
C MET A 63 -9.42 8.93 7.52
N ILE A 64 -9.02 9.76 8.48
CA ILE A 64 -7.62 9.99 8.80
C ILE A 64 -7.20 8.91 9.80
N LEU A 65 -6.21 8.13 9.45
CA LEU A 65 -5.70 7.05 10.29
C LEU A 65 -4.38 7.40 10.92
N GLU A 66 -4.12 6.75 12.04
CA GLU A 66 -2.78 6.64 12.61
C GLU A 66 -2.27 5.22 12.32
N LEU A 67 -1.55 5.04 11.21
CA LEU A 67 -1.07 3.72 10.74
C LEU A 67 0.36 3.40 11.19
N SER A 68 1.05 4.36 11.81
CA SER A 68 2.48 4.23 12.09
C SER A 68 2.79 3.28 13.23
N ARG A 69 4.08 2.95 13.31
CA ARG A 69 4.67 2.23 14.43
C ARG A 69 4.35 2.88 15.79
N ASN A 70 4.27 4.21 15.85
CA ASN A 70 3.94 4.96 17.06
C ASN A 70 2.45 5.00 17.37
N SER A 71 1.59 4.55 16.46
CA SER A 71 0.15 4.75 16.51
C SER A 71 -0.69 3.48 16.40
N ARG A 72 -0.17 2.39 16.97
CA ARG A 72 -0.90 1.14 17.27
C ARG A 72 -0.99 0.10 16.14
N ALA A 73 -0.68 0.40 14.88
CA ALA A 73 -0.76 -0.61 13.82
C ALA A 73 0.59 -1.31 13.55
N GLY A 74 1.70 -0.58 13.63
CA GLY A 74 3.05 -1.16 13.51
C GLY A 74 3.68 -1.10 12.11
N PHE A 75 3.05 -0.45 11.12
CA PHE A 75 3.56 -0.43 9.75
C PHE A 75 4.81 0.44 9.57
N ASP A 76 5.74 -0.06 8.76
CA ASP A 76 6.91 0.67 8.28
C ASP A 76 6.79 0.99 6.77
N VAL A 77 6.16 0.10 5.99
CA VAL A 77 5.95 0.25 4.54
C VAL A 77 4.48 0.05 4.21
N ILE A 78 3.95 0.91 3.36
CA ILE A 78 2.58 0.79 2.87
C ILE A 78 2.58 0.82 1.35
N SER A 79 2.07 -0.24 0.74
CA SER A 79 1.74 -0.26 -0.67
C SER A 79 0.48 0.55 -0.94
N LEU A 80 0.49 1.25 -2.08
CA LEU A 80 -0.62 2.01 -2.64
C LEU A 80 -0.99 1.53 -4.06
N ALA A 81 -0.33 0.50 -4.58
CA ALA A 81 -0.68 -0.05 -5.89
C ALA A 81 -1.95 -0.91 -5.76
N SER A 82 -3.11 -0.26 -5.81
CA SER A 82 -4.44 -0.86 -5.69
C SER A 82 -5.35 -0.36 -6.82
N ASN A 83 -6.37 -1.15 -7.18
CA ASN A 83 -7.46 -0.72 -8.07
C ASN A 83 -8.38 0.35 -7.48
N HIS A 84 -8.33 0.63 -6.18
CA HIS A 84 -9.17 1.66 -5.53
C HIS A 84 -8.39 2.90 -5.06
N ILE A 85 -7.08 2.96 -5.34
CA ILE A 85 -6.25 4.04 -4.83
C ILE A 85 -6.61 5.42 -5.42
N LEU A 86 -7.01 5.48 -6.69
CA LEU A 86 -7.32 6.70 -7.41
C LEU A 86 -8.84 7.01 -7.47
N ASP A 87 -9.68 6.33 -6.69
CA ASP A 87 -11.14 6.55 -6.72
C ASP A 87 -11.52 8.01 -6.41
N TRP A 88 -10.71 8.67 -5.57
CA TRP A 88 -10.81 10.08 -5.19
C TRP A 88 -9.82 11.00 -5.94
N GLY A 89 -9.23 10.50 -7.03
CA GLY A 89 -8.25 11.22 -7.84
C GLY A 89 -6.86 11.36 -7.19
N TRP A 90 -5.94 11.97 -7.92
CA TRP A 90 -4.53 12.07 -7.51
C TRP A 90 -4.32 12.89 -6.24
N ASP A 91 -5.08 13.98 -6.03
CA ASP A 91 -5.00 14.80 -4.83
C ASP A 91 -5.23 13.99 -3.54
N ALA A 92 -6.06 12.94 -3.62
CA ALA A 92 -6.27 12.03 -2.51
C ALA A 92 -5.06 11.14 -2.24
N VAL A 93 -4.47 10.60 -3.31
CA VAL A 93 -3.25 9.77 -3.24
C VAL A 93 -2.08 10.56 -2.69
N GLU A 94 -1.83 11.74 -3.23
CA GLU A 94 -0.75 12.64 -2.79
C GLU A 94 -0.92 13.02 -1.31
N ASN A 95 -2.15 13.33 -0.87
CA ASN A 95 -2.40 13.61 0.54
C ASN A 95 -2.16 12.40 1.43
N CYS A 96 -2.58 11.20 1.00
CA CYS A 96 -2.36 9.95 1.70
C CYS A 96 -0.85 9.66 1.83
N GLN A 97 -0.08 9.81 0.75
CA GLN A 97 1.38 9.63 0.75
C GLN A 97 2.07 10.58 1.74
N ASN A 98 1.73 11.87 1.68
CA ASN A 98 2.27 12.87 2.59
C ASN A 98 1.96 12.54 4.06
N ARG A 99 0.76 12.01 4.34
CA ARG A 99 0.38 11.61 5.69
C ARG A 99 1.16 10.38 6.16
N LEU A 100 1.27 9.35 5.32
CA LEU A 100 2.06 8.16 5.63
C LEU A 100 3.51 8.54 5.96
N GLN A 101 4.12 9.41 5.15
CA GLN A 101 5.48 9.91 5.36
C GLN A 101 5.61 10.73 6.65
N ALA A 102 4.65 11.63 6.93
CA ALA A 102 4.63 12.39 8.18
C ALA A 102 4.53 11.48 9.42
N ASP A 103 3.90 10.32 9.26
CA ASP A 103 3.75 9.29 10.27
C ASP A 103 4.96 8.32 10.32
N GLY A 104 5.98 8.50 9.46
CA GLY A 104 7.20 7.68 9.42
C GLY A 104 7.05 6.36 8.66
N ILE A 105 6.06 6.27 7.78
CA ILE A 105 5.77 5.11 6.93
C ILE A 105 6.20 5.43 5.50
N GLU A 106 6.84 4.49 4.83
CA GLU A 106 7.26 4.62 3.43
C GLU A 106 6.15 4.15 2.47
N PRO A 107 5.46 5.05 1.74
CA PRO A 107 4.52 4.65 0.70
C PRO A 107 5.25 4.16 -0.56
N ILE A 108 4.75 3.09 -1.17
CA ILE A 108 5.29 2.53 -2.42
C ILE A 108 4.18 2.22 -3.44
N GLY A 109 4.53 2.16 -4.72
CA GLY A 109 3.64 1.69 -5.78
C GLY A 109 2.71 2.74 -6.39
N ALA A 110 2.78 3.99 -5.93
CA ALA A 110 2.14 5.15 -6.54
C ALA A 110 3.11 6.34 -6.57
N GLY A 111 3.04 7.19 -7.59
CA GLY A 111 3.94 8.34 -7.72
C GLY A 111 3.52 9.32 -8.82
N GLU A 112 4.14 10.49 -8.80
CA GLU A 112 3.87 11.61 -9.74
C GLU A 112 4.17 11.27 -11.21
N ASP A 113 4.99 10.25 -11.41
CA ASP A 113 5.31 9.66 -12.70
C ASP A 113 5.69 8.18 -12.53
N ARG A 114 6.04 7.54 -13.65
CA ARG A 114 6.44 6.13 -13.68
C ARG A 114 7.68 5.82 -12.82
N GLU A 115 8.65 6.72 -12.74
CA GLU A 115 9.88 6.50 -11.96
C GLU A 115 9.63 6.63 -10.46
N ALA A 116 8.86 7.64 -10.07
CA ALA A 116 8.40 7.83 -8.70
C ALA A 116 7.54 6.65 -8.24
N ALA A 117 6.60 6.19 -9.07
CA ALA A 117 5.72 5.07 -8.71
C ALA A 117 6.48 3.75 -8.51
N ALA A 118 7.54 3.52 -9.30
CA ALA A 118 8.38 2.32 -9.21
C ALA A 118 9.49 2.42 -8.15
N ARG A 119 9.58 3.54 -7.41
CA ARG A 119 10.64 3.75 -6.41
C ARG A 119 10.46 2.78 -5.23
N PRO A 120 11.48 1.99 -4.88
CA PRO A 120 11.40 1.09 -3.74
C PRO A 120 11.50 1.86 -2.41
N ALA A 121 10.82 1.36 -1.38
CA ALA A 121 11.21 1.62 0.00
C ALA A 121 12.41 0.70 0.33
N VAL A 122 13.48 1.25 0.89
CA VAL A 122 14.69 0.47 1.20
C VAL A 122 15.05 0.63 2.67
N MET A 123 15.09 -0.49 3.40
CA MET A 123 15.33 -0.52 4.83
C MET A 123 16.49 -1.45 5.17
N THR A 124 17.26 -1.09 6.19
CA THR A 124 18.34 -1.94 6.73
C THR A 124 17.95 -2.44 8.12
N ARG A 125 18.01 -3.76 8.33
CA ARG A 125 17.80 -4.44 9.62
C ARG A 125 18.85 -5.52 9.80
N SER A 126 19.49 -5.57 10.97
CA SER A 126 20.52 -6.57 11.29
C SER A 126 21.60 -6.71 10.20
N GLY A 127 22.05 -5.60 9.62
CA GLY A 127 23.03 -5.57 8.54
C GLY A 127 22.52 -5.97 7.14
N THR A 128 21.26 -6.41 7.02
CA THR A 128 20.63 -6.78 5.74
C THR A 128 19.83 -5.61 5.17
N ARG A 129 20.06 -5.29 3.90
CA ARG A 129 19.33 -4.24 3.15
C ARG A 129 18.22 -4.87 2.32
N ILE A 130 16.98 -4.44 2.55
CA ILE A 130 15.76 -5.03 1.98
C ILE A 130 15.02 -3.93 1.21
N ALA A 131 14.61 -4.24 -0.02
CA ALA A 131 13.85 -3.34 -0.87
C ALA A 131 12.43 -3.87 -1.08
N PHE A 132 11.44 -3.01 -0.88
CA PHE A 132 10.02 -3.29 -1.12
C PHE A 132 9.56 -2.53 -2.35
N LEU A 133 8.99 -3.25 -3.30
CA LEU A 133 8.38 -2.70 -4.50
C LEU A 133 6.93 -3.14 -4.56
N SER A 134 6.08 -2.27 -5.08
CA SER A 134 4.68 -2.57 -5.28
C SER A 134 4.28 -2.20 -6.70
N PHE A 135 3.63 -3.13 -7.40
CA PHE A 135 3.20 -2.99 -8.77
C PHE A 135 1.81 -3.58 -8.94
N TYR A 136 1.07 -3.09 -9.92
CA TYR A 136 -0.28 -3.55 -10.21
C TYR A 136 -0.40 -3.99 -11.67
N SER A 137 -1.13 -5.09 -11.92
CA SER A 137 -1.22 -5.71 -13.25
C SER A 137 -2.59 -5.61 -13.93
N VAL A 138 -3.64 -5.25 -13.18
CA VAL A 138 -5.02 -5.24 -13.67
C VAL A 138 -5.72 -3.91 -13.39
N ALA A 139 -4.99 -2.79 -13.49
CA ALA A 139 -5.47 -1.47 -13.07
C ALA A 139 -6.69 -1.02 -13.87
N PRO A 140 -7.64 -0.30 -13.26
CA PRO A 140 -8.64 0.44 -14.01
C PRO A 140 -7.99 1.37 -15.04
N ASP A 141 -8.72 1.61 -16.13
CA ASP A 141 -8.27 2.51 -17.18
C ASP A 141 -7.90 3.88 -16.60
N GLY A 142 -6.72 4.38 -16.98
CA GLY A 142 -6.23 5.66 -16.50
C GLY A 142 -5.47 5.62 -15.17
N TYR A 143 -5.41 4.50 -14.45
CA TYR A 143 -4.71 4.45 -13.15
C TYR A 143 -3.19 4.36 -13.26
N TYR A 144 -2.66 3.79 -14.34
CA TYR A 144 -1.22 3.62 -14.47
C TYR A 144 -0.48 4.97 -14.59
N ALA A 145 0.59 5.08 -13.81
CA ALA A 145 1.58 6.12 -13.97
C ALA A 145 2.26 6.01 -15.34
N ALA A 146 2.57 7.16 -15.93
CA ALA A 146 3.32 7.27 -17.17
C ALA A 146 4.34 8.44 -17.08
N ALA A 147 5.06 8.71 -18.16
CA ALA A 147 5.93 9.88 -18.21
C ALA A 147 5.09 11.16 -18.04
N GLY A 148 5.36 11.94 -16.99
CA GLY A 148 4.63 13.17 -16.66
C GLY A 148 3.16 12.95 -16.28
N LYS A 149 2.77 11.72 -15.92
CA LYS A 149 1.42 11.39 -15.50
C LYS A 149 1.46 10.61 -14.19
N PRO A 150 0.82 11.12 -13.12
CA PRO A 150 0.74 10.41 -11.87
C PRO A 150 -0.08 9.12 -11.97
N GLY A 151 0.19 8.19 -11.07
CA GLY A 151 -0.60 6.99 -10.92
C GLY A 151 0.14 5.85 -10.23
N ILE A 152 -0.32 4.62 -10.47
CA ILE A 152 0.27 3.42 -9.89
C ILE A 152 1.33 2.79 -10.79
N ALA A 153 2.30 2.12 -10.17
CA ALA A 153 3.36 1.43 -10.88
C ALA A 153 2.81 0.25 -11.70
N PRO A 154 2.98 0.25 -13.04
CA PRO A 154 2.44 -0.80 -13.88
C PRO A 154 3.31 -2.07 -13.85
N MET A 155 2.68 -3.23 -13.79
CA MET A 155 3.27 -4.53 -14.13
C MET A 155 2.41 -5.20 -15.19
N ARG A 156 2.84 -5.15 -16.45
CA ARG A 156 2.12 -5.85 -17.52
C ARG A 156 2.33 -7.36 -17.38
N ALA A 157 1.24 -8.08 -17.19
CA ALA A 157 1.23 -9.54 -17.16
C ALA A 157 0.37 -10.08 -18.31
N ILE A 158 0.78 -11.22 -18.86
CA ILE A 158 -0.04 -12.03 -19.75
C ILE A 158 -0.36 -13.29 -18.97
N THR A 159 -1.65 -13.56 -18.76
CA THR A 159 -2.07 -14.79 -18.11
C THR A 159 -2.41 -15.83 -19.18
N HIS A 160 -1.81 -17.02 -19.06
CA HIS A 160 -2.13 -18.18 -19.87
C HIS A 160 -2.82 -19.22 -18.98
N TYR A 161 -3.94 -19.75 -19.43
CA TYR A 161 -4.66 -20.83 -18.76
C TYR A 161 -4.60 -22.06 -19.65
N GLU A 162 -4.04 -23.14 -19.14
CA GLU A 162 -4.06 -24.46 -19.75
C GLU A 162 -4.98 -25.35 -18.92
N GLN A 163 -5.96 -25.97 -19.57
CA GLN A 163 -6.87 -26.89 -18.89
C GLN A 163 -6.14 -28.23 -18.67
N VAL A 164 -5.89 -28.56 -17.40
CA VAL A 164 -5.28 -29.85 -16.98
C VAL A 164 -6.38 -30.81 -16.55
N GLU A 165 -7.35 -31.06 -17.42
CA GLU A 165 -8.29 -32.17 -17.21
C GLU A 165 -7.80 -33.34 -18.07
N PRO A 166 -7.47 -34.50 -17.48
CA PRO A 166 -7.48 -35.75 -18.24
C PRO A 166 -8.94 -36.18 -18.42
N ASP A 167 -9.34 -36.45 -19.66
CA ASP A 167 -10.64 -37.02 -20.04
C ASP A 167 -11.06 -38.23 -19.17
#